data_AF-A0AAF0IP29-F1
#
_entry.id   AF-A0AAF0IP29-F1
#
_cell.length_a   1.000
_cell.length_b   1.000
_cell.length_c   1.000
_cell.angle_alpha   90.00
_cell.angle_beta   90.00
_cell.angle_gamma   90.00
#
_symmetry.space_group_name_H-M   'P 1'
#
loop_
_entity.id
_entity.type
_entity.pdbx_description
1 polymer ?
#
loop_
_entity_poly.entity_id
_entity_poly.type
_entity_poly.pdbx_seq_one_letter_code
_entity_poly.pdbx_strand_id
1 'polypeptide(L)'
;MAMERGPDAAHAPGECARLERMRTALDKFLTLIDDKANAKNFAVALPNVDEVALEKTRLQFVQDLKSAIRNDLNELVEKHDLGSRLSELQELVDEADERERNAYAPQSAELKDVWRPDLDISTAIRARIAADQQARMPALEHEFAELQAANAESAERIAAIEQEADDVQANVADALAMLDKLRGAVSLPSEDAKALHAMLDALLTDMGPV
;
A
#
# COMPACT_ATOMS: atom_id res chain seq x y z
N MET A 1 -45.48 6.87 -18.68
CA MET A 1 -44.96 5.58 -19.17
C MET A 1 -44.24 4.92 -18.02
N ALA A 2 -44.93 4.07 -17.26
CA ALA A 2 -44.34 3.28 -16.20
C ALA A 2 -43.77 2.02 -16.85
N MET A 3 -42.44 1.84 -16.81
CA MET A 3 -41.83 0.58 -17.16
C MET A 3 -42.09 -0.40 -16.01
N GLU A 4 -42.77 -1.49 -16.32
CA GLU A 4 -43.00 -2.62 -15.43
C GLU A 4 -41.64 -3.16 -14.96
N ARG A 5 -41.33 -3.01 -13.67
CA ARG A 5 -40.27 -3.77 -13.02
C ARG A 5 -40.73 -5.23 -13.00
N GLY A 6 -40.00 -6.08 -13.74
CA GLY A 6 -40.13 -7.53 -13.62
C GLY A 6 -39.86 -7.98 -12.18
N PRO A 7 -40.39 -9.13 -11.77
CA PRO A 7 -40.35 -9.57 -10.38
C PRO A 7 -38.90 -9.71 -9.91
N ASP A 8 -38.55 -9.01 -8.83
CA ASP A 8 -37.37 -9.28 -8.00
C ASP A 8 -37.49 -10.70 -7.45
N ALA A 9 -37.02 -11.68 -8.22
CA ALA A 9 -36.73 -13.00 -7.70
C ALA A 9 -35.57 -12.83 -6.73
N ALA A 10 -35.81 -13.03 -5.44
CA ALA A 10 -34.75 -13.12 -4.44
C ALA A 10 -33.80 -14.27 -4.85
N HIS A 11 -32.62 -13.93 -5.35
CA HIS A 11 -31.60 -14.91 -5.71
C HIS A 11 -30.89 -15.40 -4.45
N ALA A 12 -30.54 -16.69 -4.42
CA ALA A 12 -29.76 -17.28 -3.35
C ALA A 12 -28.40 -16.56 -3.20
N PRO A 13 -27.86 -16.44 -1.97
CA PRO A 13 -26.57 -15.80 -1.75
C PRO A 13 -25.48 -16.63 -2.43
N GLY A 14 -25.00 -16.16 -3.59
CA GLY A 14 -23.94 -16.79 -4.38
C GLY A 14 -24.26 -16.99 -5.87
N GLU A 15 -25.51 -16.81 -6.31
CA GLU A 15 -25.87 -16.93 -7.73
C GLU A 15 -25.96 -15.56 -8.42
N CYS A 16 -25.04 -15.32 -9.36
CA CYS A 16 -24.99 -14.08 -10.12
C CYS A 16 -26.23 -13.97 -11.04
N ALA A 17 -27.15 -13.06 -10.74
CA ALA A 17 -28.37 -12.81 -11.51
C ALA A 17 -28.12 -12.49 -13.00
N ARG A 18 -26.94 -11.97 -13.35
CA ARG A 18 -26.54 -11.78 -14.77
C ARG A 18 -26.22 -13.10 -15.46
N LEU A 19 -25.54 -14.01 -14.76
CA LEU A 19 -25.20 -15.32 -15.27
C LEU A 19 -26.47 -16.17 -15.48
N GLU A 20 -27.44 -16.08 -14.57
CA GLU A 20 -28.75 -16.72 -14.75
C GLU A 20 -29.53 -16.18 -15.93
N ARG A 21 -29.52 -14.85 -16.14
CA ARG A 21 -30.10 -14.25 -17.34
C ARG A 21 -29.42 -14.76 -18.61
N MET A 22 -28.10 -14.97 -18.59
CA MET A 22 -27.36 -15.54 -19.71
C MET A 22 -27.74 -17.01 -19.97
N ARG A 23 -27.85 -17.83 -18.92
CA ARG A 23 -28.34 -19.22 -19.02
C ARG A 23 -29.77 -19.27 -19.56
N THR A 24 -30.65 -18.40 -19.08
CA THR A 24 -32.03 -18.29 -19.55
C THR A 24 -32.10 -17.87 -21.03
N ALA A 25 -31.24 -16.93 -21.46
CA ALA A 25 -31.13 -16.55 -22.85
C ALA A 25 -30.63 -17.71 -23.73
N LEU A 26 -29.68 -18.51 -23.23
CA LEU A 26 -29.24 -19.72 -23.91
C LEU A 26 -30.37 -20.73 -24.05
N ASP A 27 -31.14 -21.01 -23.00
CA ASP A 27 -32.26 -21.96 -23.09
C ASP A 27 -33.32 -21.50 -24.11
N LYS A 28 -33.60 -20.19 -24.17
CA LYS A 28 -34.46 -19.62 -25.23
C LYS A 28 -33.86 -19.82 -26.63
N PHE A 29 -32.54 -19.67 -26.78
CA PHE A 29 -31.88 -19.98 -28.05
C PHE A 29 -31.98 -21.47 -28.40
N LEU A 30 -31.81 -22.37 -27.44
CA LEU A 30 -31.94 -23.82 -27.64
C LEU A 30 -33.36 -24.22 -28.04
N THR A 31 -34.41 -23.49 -27.63
CA THR A 31 -35.77 -23.72 -28.14
C THR A 31 -35.93 -23.33 -29.60
N LEU A 32 -35.22 -22.31 -30.10
CA LEU A 32 -35.24 -21.95 -31.53
C LEU A 32 -34.59 -23.03 -32.40
N ILE A 33 -33.64 -23.79 -31.83
CA ILE A 33 -33.06 -24.96 -32.50
C ILE A 33 -34.12 -26.03 -32.71
N ASP A 34 -35.04 -26.25 -31.76
CA ASP A 34 -36.13 -27.21 -31.93
C ASP A 34 -37.06 -26.81 -33.09
N ASP A 35 -37.40 -25.52 -33.19
CA ASP A 35 -38.27 -25.00 -34.24
C ASP A 35 -37.70 -25.24 -35.64
N LYS A 36 -36.36 -25.12 -35.77
CA LYS A 36 -35.64 -25.37 -37.02
C LYS A 36 -35.34 -26.84 -37.26
N ALA A 37 -35.09 -27.62 -36.22
CA ALA A 37 -34.80 -29.04 -36.28
C ALA A 37 -36.07 -29.92 -36.24
N ASN A 38 -37.14 -29.47 -36.92
CA ASN A 38 -38.40 -30.20 -36.96
C ASN A 38 -38.34 -31.42 -37.91
N ALA A 39 -39.27 -32.36 -37.72
CA ALA A 39 -39.33 -33.61 -38.50
C ALA A 39 -39.43 -33.38 -40.01
N LYS A 40 -40.15 -32.32 -40.44
CA LYS A 40 -40.30 -31.98 -41.86
C LYS A 40 -38.97 -31.58 -42.50
N ASN A 41 -38.18 -30.74 -41.84
CA ASN A 41 -36.87 -30.30 -42.33
C ASN A 41 -35.88 -31.46 -42.40
N PHE A 42 -35.93 -32.38 -41.44
CA PHE A 42 -35.10 -33.58 -41.45
C PHE A 42 -35.52 -34.57 -42.55
N ALA A 43 -36.83 -34.75 -42.80
CA ALA A 43 -37.32 -35.60 -43.88
C ALA A 43 -36.97 -35.05 -45.27
N VAL A 44 -36.95 -33.72 -45.45
CA VAL A 44 -36.48 -33.08 -46.68
C VAL A 44 -34.98 -33.28 -46.89
N ALA A 45 -34.19 -33.20 -45.83
CA ALA A 45 -32.74 -33.36 -45.90
C ALA A 45 -32.29 -34.83 -46.10
N LEU A 46 -33.05 -35.78 -45.56
CA LEU A 46 -32.74 -37.22 -45.60
C LEU A 46 -33.95 -38.04 -46.09
N PRO A 47 -34.32 -37.92 -47.38
CA PRO A 47 -35.56 -38.49 -47.92
C PRO A 47 -35.54 -40.02 -48.06
N ASN A 48 -34.37 -40.65 -48.03
CA ASN A 48 -34.20 -42.10 -48.25
C ASN A 48 -34.10 -42.92 -46.96
N VAL A 49 -34.30 -42.29 -45.79
CA VAL A 49 -34.19 -42.93 -44.49
C VAL A 49 -35.59 -43.28 -43.97
N ASP A 50 -35.71 -44.43 -43.32
CA ASP A 50 -36.94 -44.81 -42.63
C ASP A 50 -37.39 -43.74 -41.63
N GLU A 51 -38.68 -43.38 -41.65
CA GLU A 51 -39.22 -42.23 -40.92
C GLU A 51 -39.11 -42.42 -39.39
N VAL A 52 -39.27 -43.66 -38.91
CA VAL A 52 -39.17 -44.00 -37.48
C VAL A 52 -37.71 -43.93 -37.02
N ALA A 53 -36.79 -44.48 -37.82
CA ALA A 53 -35.36 -44.36 -37.54
C ALA A 53 -34.88 -42.90 -37.58
N LEU A 54 -35.34 -42.13 -38.56
CA LEU A 54 -34.99 -40.72 -38.74
C LEU A 54 -35.43 -39.86 -37.56
N GLU A 55 -36.66 -40.06 -37.07
CA GLU A 55 -37.18 -39.32 -35.92
C GLU A 55 -36.42 -39.62 -34.63
N LYS A 56 -36.05 -40.89 -34.42
CA LYS A 56 -35.18 -41.28 -33.29
C LYS A 56 -33.81 -40.63 -33.37
N THR A 57 -33.18 -40.65 -34.55
CA THR A 57 -31.87 -40.02 -34.76
C THR A 57 -31.94 -38.50 -34.60
N ARG A 58 -33.04 -37.86 -35.06
CA ARG A 58 -33.27 -36.43 -34.89
C ARG A 58 -33.34 -36.03 -33.42
N LEU A 59 -34.17 -36.73 -32.64
CA LEU A 59 -34.32 -36.46 -31.21
C LEU A 59 -32.99 -36.62 -30.47
N GLN A 60 -32.27 -37.71 -30.75
CA GLN A 60 -30.96 -37.96 -30.16
C GLN A 60 -29.95 -36.87 -30.53
N PHE A 61 -29.83 -36.53 -31.82
CA PHE A 61 -28.92 -35.50 -32.30
C PHE A 61 -29.19 -34.13 -31.69
N VAL A 62 -30.45 -33.69 -31.66
CA VAL A 62 -30.83 -32.40 -31.08
C VAL A 62 -30.55 -32.37 -29.57
N GLN A 63 -30.83 -33.48 -28.87
CA GLN A 63 -30.53 -33.60 -27.44
C GLN A 63 -29.02 -33.57 -27.16
N ASP A 64 -28.22 -34.29 -27.95
CA ASP A 64 -26.76 -34.31 -27.81
C ASP A 64 -26.16 -32.93 -28.11
N LEU A 65 -26.63 -32.26 -29.17
CA LEU A 65 -26.21 -30.91 -29.52
C LEU A 65 -26.51 -29.92 -28.39
N LYS A 66 -27.73 -29.95 -27.84
CA LYS A 66 -28.11 -29.09 -26.71
C LYS A 66 -27.27 -29.36 -25.46
N SER A 67 -26.99 -30.63 -25.19
CA SER A 67 -26.18 -31.02 -24.03
C SER A 67 -24.73 -30.56 -24.19
N ALA A 68 -24.16 -30.72 -25.38
CA ALA A 68 -22.83 -30.22 -25.71
C ALA A 68 -22.74 -28.70 -25.54
N ILE A 69 -23.69 -27.93 -26.11
CA ILE A 69 -23.70 -26.46 -25.98
C ILE A 69 -23.80 -26.02 -24.51
N ARG A 70 -24.60 -26.71 -23.69
CA ARG A 70 -24.69 -26.40 -22.24
C ARG A 70 -23.40 -26.72 -21.50
N ASN A 71 -22.74 -27.82 -21.84
CA ASN A 71 -21.46 -28.20 -21.24
C ASN A 71 -20.36 -27.20 -21.63
N ASP A 72 -20.29 -26.79 -22.90
CA ASP A 72 -19.34 -25.77 -23.37
C ASP A 72 -19.56 -24.43 -22.66
N LEU A 73 -20.82 -24.04 -22.42
CA LEU A 73 -21.12 -22.85 -21.62
C LEU A 73 -20.57 -22.98 -20.19
N ASN A 74 -20.80 -24.12 -19.54
CA ASN A 74 -20.30 -24.34 -18.17
C ASN A 74 -18.77 -24.34 -18.13
N GLU A 75 -18.11 -24.97 -19.11
CA GLU A 75 -16.65 -24.91 -19.24
C GLU A 75 -16.16 -23.47 -19.40
N LEU A 76 -16.83 -22.67 -20.22
CA LEU A 76 -16.47 -21.25 -20.41
C LEU A 76 -16.67 -20.44 -19.12
N VAL A 77 -17.75 -20.72 -18.39
CA VAL A 77 -18.03 -20.09 -17.08
C VAL A 77 -16.93 -20.38 -16.08
N GLU A 78 -16.50 -21.64 -15.98
CA GLU A 78 -15.42 -22.04 -15.07
C GLU A 78 -14.06 -21.50 -15.52
N LYS A 79 -13.71 -21.66 -16.80
CA LYS A 79 -12.40 -21.28 -17.36
C LYS A 79 -12.11 -19.79 -17.22
N HIS A 80 -13.13 -18.96 -17.34
CA HIS A 80 -12.98 -17.50 -17.29
C HIS A 80 -13.47 -16.88 -15.99
N ASP A 81 -13.88 -17.71 -15.02
CA ASP A 81 -14.47 -17.26 -13.76
C ASP A 81 -15.58 -16.21 -13.99
N LEU A 82 -16.47 -16.50 -14.96
CA LEU A 82 -17.52 -15.58 -15.37
C LEU A 82 -18.50 -15.30 -14.24
N GLY A 83 -18.66 -16.23 -13.29
CA GLY A 83 -19.50 -16.03 -12.11
C GLY A 83 -19.03 -14.82 -11.30
N SER A 84 -17.76 -14.84 -10.87
CA SER A 84 -17.16 -13.76 -10.08
C SER A 84 -17.13 -12.43 -10.84
N ARG A 85 -16.69 -12.45 -12.11
CA ARG A 85 -16.58 -11.22 -12.91
C ARG A 85 -17.93 -10.57 -13.19
N LEU A 86 -18.98 -11.38 -13.41
CA LEU A 86 -20.32 -10.84 -13.64
C LEU A 86 -20.97 -10.33 -12.35
N SER A 87 -20.64 -10.89 -11.18
CA SER A 87 -21.06 -10.31 -9.90
C SER A 87 -20.34 -9.00 -9.62
N GLU A 88 -19.02 -8.92 -9.81
CA GLU A 88 -18.27 -7.66 -9.68
C GLU A 88 -18.85 -6.58 -10.59
N LEU A 89 -19.17 -6.93 -11.84
CA LEU A 89 -19.80 -6.01 -12.77
C LEU A 89 -21.21 -5.59 -12.34
N GLN A 90 -21.97 -6.48 -11.70
CA GLN A 90 -23.30 -6.13 -11.18
C GLN A 90 -23.17 -5.13 -10.03
N GLU A 91 -22.25 -5.37 -9.09
CA GLU A 91 -21.97 -4.46 -7.97
C GLU A 91 -21.56 -3.06 -8.47
N LEU A 92 -20.64 -2.99 -9.43
CA LEU A 92 -20.20 -1.72 -10.02
C LEU A 92 -21.34 -0.95 -10.72
N VAL A 93 -22.27 -1.68 -11.34
CA VAL A 93 -23.43 -1.06 -11.99
C VAL A 93 -24.45 -0.58 -10.96
N ASP A 94 -24.71 -1.37 -9.92
CA ASP A 94 -25.62 -0.97 -8.85
C ASP A 94 -25.08 0.26 -8.11
N GLU A 95 -23.77 0.30 -7.85
CA GLU A 95 -23.10 1.47 -7.28
C GLU A 95 -23.18 2.70 -8.21
N ALA A 96 -23.00 2.51 -9.52
CA ALA A 96 -23.15 3.59 -10.49
C ALA A 96 -24.60 4.13 -10.55
N ASP A 97 -25.59 3.24 -10.54
CA ASP A 97 -27.01 3.58 -10.51
C ASP A 97 -27.38 4.34 -9.23
N GLU A 98 -26.85 3.93 -8.07
CA GLU A 98 -27.05 4.63 -6.81
C GLU A 98 -26.44 6.03 -6.86
N ARG A 99 -25.24 6.19 -7.43
CA ARG A 99 -24.59 7.49 -7.59
C ARG A 99 -25.39 8.42 -8.51
N GLU A 100 -25.96 7.90 -9.59
CA GLU A 100 -26.84 8.67 -10.48
C GLU A 100 -28.10 9.14 -9.73
N ARG A 101 -28.75 8.25 -8.98
CA ARG A 101 -29.95 8.58 -8.19
C ARG A 101 -29.69 9.62 -7.12
N ASN A 102 -28.52 9.56 -6.49
CA ASN A 102 -28.15 10.46 -5.40
C ASN A 102 -27.63 11.83 -5.88
N ALA A 103 -27.42 12.02 -7.20
CA ALA A 103 -27.02 13.28 -7.83
C ALA A 103 -25.84 13.97 -7.09
N TYR A 104 -24.82 13.18 -6.74
CA TYR A 104 -23.66 13.65 -6.00
C TYR A 104 -22.98 14.85 -6.70
N ALA A 105 -22.45 15.78 -5.90
CA ALA A 105 -21.78 16.96 -6.44
C ALA A 105 -20.57 16.53 -7.28
N PRO A 106 -20.25 17.23 -8.40
CA PRO A 106 -19.17 16.83 -9.30
C PRO A 106 -17.76 16.76 -8.68
N GLN A 107 -17.54 17.16 -7.43
CA GLN A 107 -16.24 17.03 -6.74
C GLN A 107 -16.34 16.17 -5.49
N SER A 108 -17.46 15.48 -5.29
CA SER A 108 -17.67 14.65 -4.12
C SER A 108 -16.74 13.42 -4.15
N ALA A 109 -16.42 12.91 -2.97
CA ALA A 109 -15.50 11.79 -2.84
C ALA A 109 -16.05 10.49 -3.46
N GLU A 110 -17.38 10.42 -3.59
CA GLU A 110 -18.17 9.31 -4.13
C GLU A 110 -18.15 9.25 -5.67
N LEU A 111 -17.59 10.25 -6.36
CA LEU A 111 -17.49 10.32 -7.83
C LEU A 111 -16.04 10.35 -8.33
N LYS A 112 -15.07 9.87 -7.53
CA LYS A 112 -13.62 9.93 -7.83
C LYS A 112 -13.18 9.03 -8.99
N ASP A 113 -13.93 7.97 -9.21
CA ASP A 113 -13.70 6.85 -10.11
C ASP A 113 -14.60 6.90 -11.36
N VAL A 114 -15.49 7.88 -11.44
CA VAL A 114 -16.32 8.13 -12.63
C VAL A 114 -15.46 8.76 -13.72
N TRP A 115 -15.40 8.08 -14.87
CA TRP A 115 -14.77 8.60 -16.08
C TRP A 115 -15.48 9.87 -16.53
N ARG A 116 -14.71 10.94 -16.81
CA ARG A 116 -15.24 12.18 -17.37
C ARG A 116 -14.63 12.42 -18.74
N PRO A 117 -15.42 12.90 -19.72
CA PRO A 117 -14.92 13.21 -21.06
C PRO A 117 -13.76 14.22 -21.04
N ASP A 118 -13.77 15.12 -20.05
CA ASP A 118 -12.79 16.20 -19.90
C ASP A 118 -11.63 15.82 -18.96
N LEU A 119 -11.63 14.59 -18.41
CA LEU A 119 -10.61 14.15 -17.46
C LEU A 119 -9.31 13.86 -18.21
N ASP A 120 -8.34 14.76 -18.07
CA ASP A 120 -7.00 14.53 -18.60
C ASP A 120 -6.40 13.24 -18.01
N ILE A 121 -5.70 12.48 -18.86
CA ILE A 121 -5.07 11.20 -18.49
C ILE A 121 -4.12 11.40 -17.31
N SER A 122 -3.41 12.54 -17.28
CA SER A 122 -2.53 12.91 -16.17
C SER A 122 -3.27 13.03 -14.85
N THR A 123 -4.52 13.50 -14.87
CA THR A 123 -5.37 13.66 -13.68
C THR A 123 -5.86 12.31 -13.17
N ALA A 124 -6.25 11.39 -14.07
CA ALA A 124 -6.61 10.02 -13.70
C ALA A 124 -5.44 9.27 -13.06
N ILE A 125 -4.24 9.41 -13.64
CA ILE A 125 -3.02 8.80 -13.09
C ILE A 125 -2.69 9.40 -11.71
N ARG A 126 -2.76 10.73 -11.55
CA ARG A 126 -2.53 11.39 -10.27
C ARG A 126 -3.52 10.99 -9.19
N ALA A 127 -4.80 10.82 -9.52
CA ALA A 127 -5.81 10.36 -8.57
C ALA A 127 -5.48 8.95 -8.04
N ARG A 128 -5.01 8.05 -8.91
CA ARG A 128 -4.56 6.71 -8.53
C ARG A 128 -3.30 6.74 -7.66
N ILE A 129 -2.31 7.57 -8.02
CA ILE A 129 -1.07 7.73 -7.26
C ILE A 129 -1.35 8.37 -5.89
N ALA A 130 -2.25 9.34 -5.81
CA ALA A 130 -2.62 10.02 -4.57
C ALA A 130 -3.21 9.03 -3.55
N ALA A 131 -4.06 8.10 -3.99
CA ALA A 131 -4.58 7.04 -3.11
C ALA A 131 -3.47 6.17 -2.51
N ASP A 132 -2.46 5.82 -3.32
CA ASP A 132 -1.31 5.01 -2.89
C ASP A 132 -0.36 5.81 -1.97
N GLN A 133 -0.21 7.11 -2.22
CA GLN A 133 0.60 8.01 -1.38
C GLN A 133 -0.07 8.36 -0.05
N GLN A 134 -1.41 8.39 0.01
CA GLN A 134 -2.17 8.66 1.23
C GLN A 134 -1.79 7.70 2.38
N ALA A 135 -1.49 6.44 2.06
CA ALA A 135 -1.05 5.44 3.04
C ALA A 135 0.42 5.61 3.48
N ARG A 136 1.27 6.21 2.63
CA ARG A 136 2.70 6.40 2.91
C ARG A 136 3.00 7.66 3.70
N MET A 137 2.18 8.71 3.56
CA MET A 137 2.33 9.94 4.35
C MET A 137 2.37 9.72 5.86
N PRO A 138 1.42 8.98 6.50
CA PRO A 138 1.45 8.81 7.95
C PRO A 138 2.68 8.01 8.43
N ALA A 139 3.20 7.08 7.62
CA ALA A 139 4.43 6.36 7.93
C ALA A 139 5.64 7.30 7.94
N LEU A 140 5.76 8.17 6.93
CA LEU A 140 6.83 9.17 6.85
C LEU A 140 6.72 10.24 7.93
N GLU A 141 5.51 10.67 8.28
CA GLU A 141 5.28 11.59 9.41
C GLU A 141 5.72 10.97 10.73
N HIS A 142 5.45 9.67 10.92
CA HIS A 142 5.91 8.95 12.10
C HIS A 142 7.45 8.83 12.14
N GLU A 143 8.09 8.42 11.03
CA GLU A 143 9.55 8.34 10.94
C GLU A 143 10.21 9.70 11.19
N PHE A 144 9.61 10.77 10.67
CA PHE A 144 10.12 12.12 10.89
C PHE A 144 10.02 12.55 12.37
N ALA A 145 8.92 12.20 13.05
CA ALA A 145 8.76 12.48 14.47
C ALA A 145 9.78 11.71 15.33
N GLU A 146 10.08 10.45 14.98
CA GLU A 146 11.12 9.65 15.66
C GLU A 146 12.50 10.28 15.48
N LEU A 147 12.84 10.69 14.26
CA LEU A 147 14.11 11.35 13.98
C LEU A 147 14.24 12.70 14.71
N GLN A 148 13.16 13.48 14.80
CA GLN A 148 13.16 14.71 15.58
C GLN A 148 13.41 14.45 17.07
N ALA A 149 12.77 13.43 17.64
CA ALA A 149 12.97 13.05 19.04
C ALA A 149 14.41 12.60 19.30
N ALA A 150 14.96 11.74 18.44
CA ALA A 150 16.34 11.26 18.55
C ALA A 150 17.38 12.39 18.37
N ASN A 151 17.08 13.37 17.51
CA ASN A 151 17.94 14.54 17.32
C ASN A 151 17.90 15.45 18.55
N ALA A 152 16.73 15.71 19.12
CA ALA A 152 16.59 16.47 20.36
C ALA A 152 17.37 15.82 21.51
N GLU A 153 17.24 14.50 21.70
CA GLU A 153 18.01 13.76 22.71
C GLU A 153 19.52 13.86 22.45
N SER A 154 19.95 13.77 21.19
CA SER A 154 21.36 13.89 20.83
C SER A 154 21.90 15.30 21.09
N ALA A 155 21.12 16.34 20.81
CA ALA A 155 21.48 17.71 21.11
C ALA A 155 21.64 17.95 22.63
N GLU A 156 20.74 17.39 23.45
CA GLU A 156 20.85 17.45 24.91
C GLU A 156 22.13 16.75 25.41
N ARG A 157 22.45 15.57 24.87
CA ARG A 157 23.70 14.86 25.22
C ARG A 157 24.95 15.65 24.85
N ILE A 158 24.98 16.25 23.66
CA ILE A 158 26.11 17.08 23.22
C ILE A 158 26.28 18.28 24.16
N ALA A 159 25.19 18.99 24.48
CA ALA A 159 25.25 20.13 25.39
C ALA A 159 25.76 19.74 26.80
N ALA A 160 25.34 18.58 27.31
CA ALA A 160 25.84 18.07 28.59
C ALA A 160 27.35 17.76 28.55
N ILE A 161 27.82 17.15 27.46
CA ILE A 161 29.26 16.84 27.28
C ILE A 161 30.08 18.12 27.11
N GLU A 162 29.58 19.11 26.38
CA GLU A 162 30.23 20.42 26.23
C GLU A 162 30.38 21.11 27.59
N GLN A 163 29.33 21.08 28.41
CA GLN A 163 29.38 21.64 29.76
C GLN A 163 30.38 20.89 30.66
N GLU A 164 30.41 19.56 30.61
CA GLU A 164 31.38 18.76 31.37
C GLU A 164 32.82 19.06 30.92
N ALA A 165 33.05 19.22 29.61
CA ALA A 165 34.35 19.58 29.06
C ALA A 165 34.82 20.96 29.53
N ASP A 166 33.93 21.95 29.55
CA ASP A 166 34.22 23.29 30.07
C ASP A 166 34.58 23.27 31.56
N ASP A 167 33.83 22.51 32.37
CA ASP A 167 34.09 22.35 33.80
C ASP A 167 35.44 21.66 34.05
N VAL A 168 35.76 20.61 33.29
CA VAL A 168 37.07 19.93 33.36
C VAL A 168 38.19 20.87 32.95
N GLN A 169 38.01 21.66 31.89
CA GLN A 169 39.00 22.62 31.43
C GLN A 169 39.28 23.71 32.49
N ALA A 170 38.23 24.22 33.13
CA ALA A 170 38.35 25.18 34.24
C ALA A 170 39.12 24.57 35.43
N ASN A 171 38.78 23.34 35.84
CA ASN A 171 39.46 22.63 36.92
C ASN A 171 40.95 22.39 36.63
N VAL A 172 41.29 22.03 35.38
CA VAL A 172 42.69 21.87 34.96
C VAL A 172 43.44 23.19 34.99
N ALA A 173 42.82 24.28 34.53
CA ALA A 173 43.42 25.61 34.58
C ALA A 173 43.71 26.06 36.01
N ASP A 174 42.78 25.83 36.94
CA ASP A 174 42.94 26.14 38.36
C ASP A 174 44.05 25.29 39.01
N ALA A 175 44.10 23.99 38.70
CA ALA A 175 45.15 23.10 39.17
C ALA A 175 46.54 23.53 38.66
N LEU A 176 46.67 23.90 37.38
CA LEU A 176 47.91 24.43 36.81
C LEU A 176 48.33 25.74 37.48
N ALA A 177 47.39 26.66 37.72
CA ALA A 177 47.68 27.91 38.42
C ALA A 177 48.13 27.66 39.87
N MET A 178 47.59 26.65 40.54
CA MET A 178 48.05 26.23 41.88
C MET A 178 49.46 25.63 41.84
N LEU A 179 49.75 24.79 40.86
CA LEU A 179 51.10 24.24 40.65
C LEU A 179 52.12 25.34 40.37
N ASP A 180 51.77 26.35 39.58
CA ASP A 180 52.64 27.52 39.33
C ASP A 180 52.90 28.32 40.61
N LYS A 181 51.89 28.52 41.46
CA LYS A 181 52.06 29.16 42.78
C LYS A 181 52.99 28.34 43.69
N LEU A 182 52.79 27.02 43.76
CA LEU A 182 53.65 26.13 44.55
C LEU A 182 55.09 26.13 44.02
N ARG A 183 55.27 26.11 42.70
CA ARG A 183 56.59 26.26 42.07
C ARG A 183 57.24 27.58 42.46
N GLY A 184 56.48 28.69 42.45
CA GLY A 184 56.97 29.98 42.91
C GLY A 184 57.35 30.01 44.40
N ALA A 185 56.63 29.28 45.25
CA ALA A 185 56.91 29.18 46.68
C ALA A 185 58.09 28.24 47.02
N VAL A 186 58.28 27.17 46.25
CA VAL A 186 59.40 26.22 46.43
C VAL A 186 60.68 26.73 45.77
N SER A 187 60.57 27.55 44.72
CA SER A 187 61.72 28.25 44.15
C SER A 187 62.19 29.31 45.14
N LEU A 188 63.28 29.05 45.86
CA LEU A 188 63.96 30.09 46.63
C LEU A 188 64.19 31.31 45.73
N PRO A 189 63.81 32.53 46.16
CA PRO A 189 64.17 33.72 45.41
C PRO A 189 65.69 33.74 45.28
N SER A 190 66.20 34.09 44.11
CA SER A 190 67.63 33.96 43.80
C SER A 190 68.53 34.73 44.77
N GLU A 191 67.98 35.72 45.47
CA GLU A 191 68.66 36.47 46.53
C GLU A 191 68.86 35.65 47.80
N ASP A 192 67.87 34.88 48.25
CA ASP A 192 67.99 34.02 49.43
C ASP A 192 68.93 32.83 49.17
N ALA A 193 68.92 32.30 47.95
CA ALA A 193 69.89 31.28 47.53
C ALA A 193 71.33 31.84 47.50
N LYS A 194 71.51 33.08 47.02
CA LYS A 194 72.81 33.78 47.05
C LYS A 194 73.23 34.15 48.47
N ALA A 195 72.31 34.58 49.32
CA ALA A 195 72.57 34.89 50.71
C ALA A 195 72.96 33.63 51.50
N LEU A 196 72.27 32.51 51.28
CA LEU A 196 72.65 31.22 51.83
C LEU A 196 74.03 30.79 51.33
N HIS A 197 74.33 30.93 50.02
CA HIS A 197 75.66 30.59 49.50
C HIS A 197 76.75 31.49 50.06
N ALA A 198 76.51 32.80 50.16
CA ALA A 198 77.45 33.74 50.76
C ALA A 198 77.66 33.46 52.26
N MET A 199 76.62 33.04 52.98
CA MET A 199 76.72 32.66 54.39
C MET A 199 77.45 31.32 54.55
N LEU A 200 77.28 30.38 53.63
CA LEU A 200 78.01 29.11 53.57
C LEU A 200 79.49 29.33 53.23
N ASP A 201 79.78 30.21 52.27
CA ASP A 201 81.14 30.62 51.89
C ASP A 201 81.81 31.37 53.04
N ALA A 202 81.09 32.25 53.74
CA ALA A 202 81.61 32.92 54.93
C ALA A 202 81.96 31.91 56.03
N LEU A 203 81.10 30.91 56.29
CA LEU A 203 81.37 29.83 57.23
C LEU A 203 82.54 28.94 56.78
N LEU A 204 82.68 28.67 55.48
CA LEU A 204 83.82 27.94 54.89
C LEU A 204 85.12 28.72 55.01
N THR A 205 85.06 30.05 54.91
CA THR A 205 86.23 30.93 55.04
C THR A 205 86.65 31.09 56.50
N ASP A 206 85.70 31.17 57.42
CA ASP A 206 85.95 31.22 58.88
C ASP A 206 86.44 29.84 59.42
N MET A 207 86.25 28.77 58.65
CA MET A 207 86.67 27.39 58.95
C MET A 207 87.88 26.90 58.15
N GLY A 208 88.58 27.75 57.38
CA GLY A 208 89.73 27.31 56.57
C GLY A 208 91.09 27.79 57.10
N PRO A 209 92.21 27.08 56.87
CA PRO A 209 92.45 25.63 56.76
C PRO A 209 93.41 25.14 57.89
N VAL A 210 93.70 23.82 57.95
CA VAL A 210 95.02 23.34 58.41
C VAL A 210 95.94 23.31 57.20
#